data_AF-A0A9X3NBU3-F1
#
_entry.id   AF-A0A9X3NBU3-F1
#
_cell.length_a   1.000
_cell.length_b   1.000
_cell.length_c   1.000
_cell.angle_alpha   90.00
_cell.angle_beta   90.00
_cell.angle_gamma   90.00
#
_symmetry.space_group_name_H-M   'P 1'
#
loop_
_entity.id
_entity.type
_entity.pdbx_description
1 polymer ?
#
loop_
_entity_poly.entity_id
_entity_poly.type
_entity_poly.pdbx_seq_one_letter_code
_entity_poly.pdbx_strand_id
1 'polypeptide(L)'
;MDVLANPHGVPAVLMSGPEVPMEAKAIRQALALCALGPVERLVLTPDLHVGPQVPVGVAFDTRGALVPGAIGNDVGCGMRLAVFDDAFELDAAALGARLRAVFFQGARDLRLRAEDRLAVLEHGLAALLEAPHVVDGDGGWAPVAEGLAGHVERVHRGGGIDAGGVDDALAAWARRTGERDSQLGSLGGGNHFCELQRVAEVSDGPTAWDWGLRTGALAVMVHAGSLGFGHVAAARGRAGAAAADAAAGHAV
;
A
#
# COMPACT_ATOMS: atom_id res chain seq x y z
N MET A 1 -3.09 -20.83 -17.33
CA MET A 1 -4.21 -20.43 -16.45
C MET A 1 -5.01 -21.69 -16.22
N ASP A 2 -4.97 -22.20 -15.00
CA ASP A 2 -5.55 -23.50 -14.68
C ASP A 2 -6.77 -23.30 -13.78
N VAL A 3 -7.89 -23.90 -14.15
CA VAL A 3 -9.09 -23.92 -13.31
C VAL A 3 -8.88 -24.97 -12.23
N LEU A 4 -8.92 -24.55 -10.97
CA LEU A 4 -8.73 -25.43 -9.84
C LEU A 4 -10.05 -26.09 -9.44
N ALA A 5 -9.98 -27.38 -9.10
CA ALA A 5 -11.09 -28.07 -8.46
C ALA A 5 -11.31 -27.45 -7.07
N ASN A 6 -12.50 -26.87 -6.85
CA ASN A 6 -12.87 -26.22 -5.61
C ASN A 6 -14.08 -26.94 -4.97
N PRO A 7 -13.97 -27.48 -3.75
CA PRO A 7 -15.07 -28.18 -3.09
C PRO A 7 -16.28 -27.30 -2.77
N HIS A 8 -16.12 -25.97 -2.78
CA HIS A 8 -17.19 -25.02 -2.47
C HIS A 8 -17.98 -24.55 -3.70
N GLY A 9 -17.68 -25.07 -4.90
CA GLY A 9 -18.37 -24.70 -6.14
C GLY A 9 -18.06 -23.28 -6.65
N VAL A 10 -17.16 -22.55 -5.99
CA VAL A 10 -16.72 -21.21 -6.41
C VAL A 10 -15.64 -21.35 -7.50
N PRO A 11 -15.78 -20.65 -8.65
CA PRO A 11 -14.74 -20.63 -9.67
C PRO A 11 -13.39 -20.14 -9.12
N ALA A 12 -12.36 -20.99 -9.21
CA ALA A 12 -11.00 -20.70 -8.75
C ALA A 12 -10.01 -20.85 -9.91
N VAL A 13 -9.19 -19.83 -10.16
CA VAL A 13 -8.21 -19.80 -11.25
C VAL A 13 -6.81 -19.60 -10.70
N LEU A 14 -5.88 -20.47 -11.08
CA LEU A 14 -4.45 -20.31 -10.86
C LEU A 14 -3.82 -19.61 -12.07
N MET A 15 -3.31 -18.41 -11.85
CA MET A 15 -2.54 -17.64 -12.82
C MET A 15 -1.05 -17.94 -12.64
N SER A 16 -0.61 -19.15 -12.94
CA SER A 16 0.80 -19.53 -12.85
C SER A 16 1.18 -20.47 -14.00
N GLY A 17 2.46 -20.47 -14.37
CA GLY A 17 3.04 -21.42 -15.32
C GLY A 17 3.37 -22.75 -14.65
N PRO A 18 3.43 -23.88 -15.38
CA PRO A 18 3.75 -25.19 -14.82
C PRO A 18 5.14 -25.27 -14.17
N GLU A 19 6.05 -24.36 -14.51
CA GLU A 19 7.40 -24.23 -13.98
C GLU A 19 7.46 -23.55 -12.61
N VAL A 20 6.40 -22.85 -12.20
CA VAL A 20 6.37 -22.14 -10.92
C VAL A 20 5.87 -23.08 -9.84
N PRO A 21 6.72 -23.46 -8.87
CA PRO A 21 6.32 -24.38 -7.81
C PRO A 21 5.30 -23.72 -6.88
N MET A 22 4.10 -24.29 -6.82
CA MET A 22 3.05 -23.80 -5.93
C MET A 22 2.99 -24.59 -4.63
N GLU A 23 2.95 -23.89 -3.50
CA GLU A 23 2.79 -24.52 -2.20
C GLU A 23 1.37 -25.06 -2.01
N ALA A 24 1.22 -26.38 -1.91
CA ALA A 24 -0.09 -27.01 -1.69
C ALA A 24 -0.81 -26.49 -0.43
N LYS A 25 -0.06 -26.07 0.60
CA LYS A 25 -0.63 -25.45 1.81
C LYS A 25 -1.27 -24.10 1.51
N ALA A 26 -0.62 -23.26 0.70
CA ALA A 26 -1.14 -21.96 0.32
C ALA A 26 -2.39 -22.09 -0.57
N ILE A 27 -2.39 -23.04 -1.52
CA ILE A 27 -3.58 -23.35 -2.33
C ILE A 27 -4.75 -23.76 -1.45
N ARG A 28 -4.54 -24.68 -0.49
CA ARG A 28 -5.61 -25.09 0.43
C ARG A 28 -6.14 -23.92 1.26
N GLN A 29 -5.24 -23.05 1.74
CA GLN A 29 -5.65 -21.85 2.48
C GLN A 29 -6.49 -20.91 1.61
N ALA A 30 -6.13 -20.73 0.34
CA ALA A 30 -6.88 -19.91 -0.61
C ALA A 30 -8.28 -20.49 -0.88
N LEU A 31 -8.37 -21.79 -1.14
CA LEU A 31 -9.66 -22.46 -1.38
C LEU A 31 -10.58 -22.42 -0.15
N ALA A 32 -10.01 -22.42 1.07
CA ALA A 32 -10.80 -22.28 2.29
C ALA A 32 -11.55 -20.94 2.39
N LEU A 33 -11.09 -19.88 1.70
CA LEU A 33 -11.83 -18.61 1.62
C LEU A 33 -13.19 -18.79 0.97
N CYS A 34 -13.31 -19.71 0.02
CA CYS A 34 -14.56 -19.99 -0.66
C CYS A 34 -15.61 -20.63 0.28
N ALA A 35 -15.20 -21.16 1.44
CA ALA A 35 -16.10 -21.66 2.45
C ALA A 35 -16.89 -20.55 3.16
N LEU A 36 -16.45 -19.28 3.07
CA LEU A 36 -17.10 -18.17 3.74
C LEU A 36 -18.53 -17.94 3.25
N GLY A 37 -18.85 -18.31 1.99
CA GLY A 37 -20.17 -18.16 1.38
C GLY A 37 -20.28 -16.95 0.43
N PRO A 38 -19.97 -15.71 0.86
CA PRO A 38 -20.04 -14.53 0.00
C PRO A 38 -19.04 -14.47 -1.16
N VAL A 39 -18.05 -15.37 -1.23
CA VAL A 39 -17.01 -15.34 -2.28
C VAL A 39 -17.58 -15.89 -3.58
N GLU A 40 -17.54 -15.11 -4.66
CA GLU A 40 -18.12 -15.48 -5.97
C GLU A 40 -17.08 -15.96 -6.98
N ARG A 41 -15.83 -15.53 -6.82
CA ARG A 41 -14.71 -15.88 -7.69
C ARG A 41 -13.40 -15.73 -6.94
N LEU A 42 -12.44 -16.61 -7.22
CA LEU A 42 -11.12 -16.60 -6.63
C LEU A 42 -10.04 -16.71 -7.71
N VAL A 43 -9.00 -15.89 -7.61
CA VAL A 43 -7.80 -15.89 -8.44
C VAL A 43 -6.58 -16.01 -7.54
N LEU A 44 -5.68 -16.94 -7.88
CA LEU A 44 -4.40 -17.15 -7.22
C LEU A 44 -3.29 -16.67 -8.16
N THR A 45 -2.39 -15.81 -7.68
CA THR A 45 -1.26 -15.26 -8.45
C THR A 45 -0.01 -16.14 -8.30
N PRO A 46 1.03 -15.96 -9.15
CA PRO A 46 2.23 -16.80 -9.11
C PRO A 46 3.01 -16.73 -7.79
N ASP A 47 2.89 -15.63 -7.05
CA ASP A 47 3.56 -15.34 -5.78
C ASP A 47 2.77 -15.83 -4.55
N LEU A 48 1.76 -16.67 -4.75
CA LEU A 48 0.93 -17.22 -3.68
C LEU A 48 1.77 -17.90 -2.59
N HIS A 49 1.57 -17.49 -1.34
CA HIS A 49 2.19 -18.13 -0.18
C HIS A 49 1.30 -18.03 1.06
N VAL A 50 1.60 -18.85 2.05
CA VAL A 50 0.83 -18.92 3.30
C VAL A 50 0.90 -17.57 4.02
N GLY A 51 -0.28 -17.04 4.33
CA GLY A 51 -0.44 -15.83 5.13
C GLY A 51 -1.01 -16.13 6.51
N PRO A 52 -0.99 -15.14 7.43
CA PRO A 52 -1.43 -15.35 8.81
C PRO A 52 -2.94 -15.61 8.96
N GLN A 53 -3.76 -15.11 8.03
CA GLN A 53 -5.22 -15.29 8.03
C GLN A 53 -5.68 -15.74 6.64
N VAL A 54 -5.46 -14.85 5.67
CA VAL A 54 -5.66 -15.07 4.24
C VAL A 54 -4.27 -15.23 3.60
N PRO A 55 -4.09 -16.12 2.61
CA PRO A 55 -2.81 -16.22 1.90
C PRO A 55 -2.52 -14.92 1.15
N VAL A 56 -1.24 -14.60 0.98
CA VAL A 56 -0.81 -13.53 0.08
C VAL A 56 -0.86 -14.07 -1.35
N GLY A 57 -1.15 -13.22 -2.33
CA GLY A 57 -1.23 -13.61 -3.73
C GLY A 57 -2.60 -14.16 -4.13
N VAL A 58 -3.67 -13.56 -3.58
CA VAL A 58 -5.05 -13.85 -4.00
C VAL A 58 -5.80 -12.56 -4.34
N ALA A 59 -6.69 -12.66 -5.32
CA ALA A 59 -7.72 -11.67 -5.59
C ALA A 59 -9.06 -12.40 -5.67
N PHE A 60 -10.10 -11.86 -5.04
CA PHE A 60 -11.40 -12.49 -5.03
C PHE A 60 -12.53 -11.47 -4.88
N ASP A 61 -13.69 -11.81 -5.42
CA ASP A 61 -14.89 -10.99 -5.35
C ASP A 61 -15.80 -11.50 -4.23
N THR A 62 -16.40 -10.57 -3.49
CA THR A 62 -17.46 -10.88 -2.52
C THR A 62 -18.75 -10.16 -2.85
N ARG A 63 -19.90 -10.79 -2.57
CA ARG A 63 -21.21 -10.14 -2.64
C ARG A 63 -21.77 -9.93 -1.24
N GLY A 64 -22.08 -8.68 -0.90
CA GLY A 64 -22.76 -8.32 0.34
C GLY A 64 -21.93 -8.50 1.62
N ALA A 65 -20.63 -8.74 1.50
CA ALA A 65 -19.73 -8.91 2.63
C ALA A 65 -18.35 -8.29 2.35
N LEU A 66 -17.67 -7.91 3.43
CA LEU A 66 -16.27 -7.52 3.43
C LEU A 66 -15.47 -8.58 4.18
N VAL A 67 -14.23 -8.82 3.74
CA VAL A 67 -13.30 -9.72 4.45
C VAL A 67 -12.07 -8.90 4.87
N PRO A 68 -12.12 -8.12 5.97
CA PRO A 68 -11.02 -7.25 6.37
C PRO A 68 -9.69 -8.00 6.57
N GLY A 69 -9.74 -9.28 6.96
CA GLY A 69 -8.56 -10.13 7.08
C GLY A 69 -7.78 -10.31 5.76
N ALA A 70 -8.42 -10.12 4.61
CA ALA A 70 -7.81 -10.23 3.29
C ALA A 70 -7.08 -8.95 2.84
N ILE A 71 -7.36 -7.81 3.46
CA ILE A 71 -6.64 -6.55 3.18
C ILE A 71 -5.22 -6.59 3.76
N GLY A 72 -5.00 -7.41 4.79
CA GLY A 72 -3.73 -7.51 5.50
C GLY A 72 -3.63 -6.57 6.69
N ASN A 73 -2.47 -6.59 7.36
CA ASN A 73 -2.23 -5.79 8.56
C ASN A 73 -1.71 -4.39 8.25
N ASP A 74 -0.95 -4.23 7.17
CA ASP A 74 -0.44 -2.93 6.75
C ASP A 74 -1.29 -2.40 5.58
N VAL A 75 -2.43 -1.80 5.95
CA VAL A 75 -3.41 -1.29 4.98
C VAL A 75 -2.76 -0.25 4.09
N GLY A 76 -2.88 -0.41 2.77
CA GLY A 76 -2.27 0.52 1.82
C GLY A 76 -0.75 0.37 1.65
N CYS A 77 -0.16 -0.72 2.15
CA CYS A 77 1.18 -1.12 1.72
C CYS A 77 1.23 -1.23 0.19
N GLY A 78 2.21 -0.58 -0.41
CA GLY A 78 2.28 -0.46 -1.86
C GLY A 78 3.58 0.17 -2.33
N MET A 79 3.71 0.26 -3.65
CA MET A 79 4.92 0.74 -4.29
C MET A 79 4.68 2.05 -5.03
N ARG A 80 5.70 2.90 -5.03
CA ARG A 80 5.80 4.08 -5.88
C ARG A 80 7.12 4.05 -6.63
N LEU A 81 7.05 4.32 -7.94
CA LEU A 81 8.23 4.51 -8.79
C LEU A 81 8.31 5.98 -9.20
N ALA A 82 9.48 6.59 -9.02
CA ALA A 82 9.83 7.89 -9.57
C ALA A 82 10.96 7.72 -10.58
N VAL A 83 10.74 8.15 -11.82
CA VAL A 83 11.71 8.07 -12.91
C VAL A 83 12.31 9.46 -13.12
N PHE A 84 13.62 9.52 -13.36
CA PHE A 84 14.33 10.78 -13.60
C PHE A 84 14.67 10.91 -15.08
N ASP A 85 14.31 12.06 -15.66
CA ASP A 85 14.43 12.31 -17.10
C ASP A 85 15.89 12.46 -17.55
N ASP A 86 16.74 13.02 -16.69
CA ASP A 86 18.11 13.39 -17.02
C ASP A 86 19.14 12.30 -16.70
N ALA A 87 20.13 12.19 -17.59
CA ALA A 87 21.38 11.52 -17.26
C ALA A 87 22.21 12.44 -16.38
N PHE A 88 22.03 12.35 -15.06
CA PHE A 88 22.93 13.00 -14.11
C PHE A 88 23.92 11.99 -13.55
N GLU A 89 25.15 12.45 -13.36
CA GLU A 89 26.14 11.72 -12.56
C GLU A 89 25.65 11.71 -11.12
N LEU A 90 25.38 10.51 -10.60
CA LEU A 90 24.91 10.33 -9.25
C LEU A 90 26.04 9.80 -8.38
N ASP A 91 26.39 10.56 -7.35
CA ASP A 91 27.17 10.04 -6.23
C ASP A 91 26.27 9.13 -5.36
N ALA A 92 26.32 7.83 -5.65
CA ALA A 92 25.57 6.82 -4.91
C ALA A 92 25.94 6.77 -3.43
N ALA A 93 27.17 7.12 -3.07
CA ALA A 93 27.62 7.14 -1.67
C ALA A 93 27.00 8.33 -0.92
N ALA A 94 27.02 9.52 -1.52
CA ALA A 94 26.39 10.72 -0.97
C ALA A 94 24.88 10.57 -0.87
N LEU A 95 24.22 10.06 -1.92
CA LEU A 95 22.78 9.79 -1.89
C LEU A 95 22.45 8.75 -0.81
N GLY A 96 23.19 7.63 -0.77
CA GLY A 96 23.01 6.60 0.25
C GLY A 96 23.18 7.16 1.67
N ALA A 97 24.15 8.06 1.90
CA ALA A 97 24.32 8.72 3.19
C ALA A 97 23.11 9.60 3.54
N ARG A 98 22.59 10.38 2.58
CA ARG A 98 21.41 11.22 2.78
C ARG A 98 20.14 10.42 3.04
N LEU A 99 19.88 9.37 2.26
CA LEU A 99 18.72 8.48 2.45
C LEU A 99 18.80 7.77 3.81
N ARG A 100 19.99 7.32 4.22
CA ARG A 100 20.19 6.76 5.57
C ARG A 100 19.93 7.77 6.67
N ALA A 101 20.40 9.00 6.49
CA ALA A 101 20.16 10.07 7.45
C ALA A 101 18.66 10.31 7.65
N VAL A 102 17.92 10.45 6.54
CA VAL A 102 16.47 10.71 6.54
C VAL A 102 15.69 9.54 7.13
N PHE A 103 15.90 8.32 6.64
CA PHE A 103 15.05 7.18 7.00
C PHE A 103 15.45 6.47 8.28
N PHE A 104 16.73 6.48 8.66
CA PHE A 104 17.25 5.63 9.75
C PHE A 104 17.98 6.38 10.87
N GLN A 105 18.44 7.61 10.66
CA GLN A 105 19.24 8.35 11.66
C GLN A 105 18.52 9.58 12.23
N GLY A 106 17.22 9.72 11.98
CA GLY A 106 16.41 10.77 12.58
C GLY A 106 16.61 12.16 11.97
N ALA A 107 17.21 12.27 10.78
CA ALA A 107 17.31 13.54 10.06
C ALA A 107 15.99 13.97 9.40
N ARG A 108 14.92 13.17 9.55
CA ARG A 108 13.57 13.50 9.12
C ARG A 108 12.98 14.57 10.04
N ASP A 109 12.69 15.74 9.47
CA ASP A 109 12.00 16.83 10.16
C ASP A 109 10.71 17.21 9.45
N LEU A 110 9.80 16.24 9.31
CA LEU A 110 8.45 16.46 8.77
C LEU A 110 7.47 16.65 9.92
N ARG A 111 6.79 17.80 9.95
CA ARG A 111 5.78 18.13 10.96
C ARG A 111 4.41 18.29 10.33
N LEU A 112 3.43 17.54 10.78
CA LEU A 112 2.07 17.60 10.23
C LEU A 112 1.10 17.73 11.39
N ARG A 113 0.16 18.68 11.36
CA ARG A 113 -0.80 18.82 12.45
C ARG A 113 -1.85 17.71 12.42
N ALA A 114 -2.60 17.60 13.51
CA ALA A 114 -3.71 16.66 13.61
C ALA A 114 -4.79 16.92 12.56
N GLU A 115 -5.11 18.18 12.28
CA GLU A 115 -6.12 18.59 11.32
C GLU A 115 -5.71 18.21 9.90
N ASP A 116 -4.44 18.44 9.55
CA ASP A 116 -3.91 18.13 8.22
C ASP A 116 -3.81 16.60 8.02
N ARG A 117 -3.45 15.83 9.07
CA ARG A 117 -3.51 14.35 9.03
C ARG A 117 -4.94 13.85 8.83
N LEU A 118 -5.91 14.43 9.53
CA LEU A 118 -7.31 14.04 9.39
C LEU A 118 -7.81 14.33 7.97
N ALA A 119 -7.46 15.49 7.42
CA ALA A 119 -7.80 15.84 6.04
C ALA A 119 -7.22 14.83 5.03
N VAL A 120 -6.01 14.31 5.25
CA VAL A 120 -5.46 13.22 4.42
C VAL A 120 -6.28 11.94 4.52
N LEU A 121 -6.75 11.58 5.71
CA LEU A 121 -7.60 10.39 5.89
C LEU A 121 -8.97 10.55 5.22
N GLU A 122 -9.52 11.77 5.20
CA GLU A 122 -10.84 12.07 4.64
C GLU A 122 -10.82 12.30 3.12
N HIS A 123 -9.73 12.88 2.60
CA HIS A 123 -9.69 13.44 1.25
C HIS A 123 -8.45 13.03 0.44
N GLY A 124 -7.59 12.16 1.00
CA GLY A 124 -6.39 11.68 0.33
C GLY A 124 -5.23 12.68 0.32
N LEU A 125 -4.18 12.39 -0.47
CA LEU A 125 -2.96 13.19 -0.46
C LEU A 125 -3.15 14.60 -1.03
N ALA A 126 -4.15 14.81 -1.88
CA ALA A 126 -4.45 16.14 -2.42
C ALA A 126 -4.76 17.16 -1.32
N ALA A 127 -5.30 16.72 -0.18
CA ALA A 127 -5.56 17.60 0.96
C ALA A 127 -4.28 18.23 1.55
N LEU A 128 -3.12 17.59 1.38
CA LEU A 128 -1.85 18.19 1.80
C LEU A 128 -1.50 19.41 0.96
N LEU A 129 -1.93 19.49 -0.31
CA LEU A 129 -1.60 20.62 -1.18
C LEU A 129 -2.32 21.91 -0.79
N GLU A 130 -3.40 21.80 -0.03
CA GLU A 130 -4.19 22.94 0.48
C GLU A 130 -3.92 23.18 1.98
N ALA A 131 -3.11 22.34 2.62
CA ALA A 131 -2.86 22.39 4.06
C ALA A 131 -1.86 23.53 4.37
N PRO A 132 -2.20 24.49 5.27
CA PRO A 132 -1.35 25.65 5.54
C PRO A 132 0.10 25.32 5.92
N HIS A 133 0.35 24.24 6.68
CA HIS A 133 1.71 23.86 7.12
C HIS A 133 2.55 23.18 6.03
N VAL A 134 1.89 22.74 4.97
CA VAL A 134 2.52 22.18 3.78
C VAL A 134 2.81 23.29 2.77
N VAL A 135 1.89 24.26 2.64
CA VAL A 135 1.97 25.37 1.67
C VAL A 135 2.83 26.53 2.17
N ASP A 136 2.71 26.94 3.44
CA ASP A 136 3.37 28.13 4.00
C ASP A 136 4.69 27.83 4.75
N GLY A 137 5.13 26.56 4.78
CA GLY A 137 6.49 26.14 5.12
C GLY A 137 6.97 26.49 6.54
N ASP A 138 6.65 25.65 7.51
CA ASP A 138 7.20 25.70 8.89
C ASP A 138 7.67 24.33 9.43
N GLY A 139 7.45 23.25 8.66
CA GLY A 139 7.61 21.86 9.10
C GLY A 139 8.35 20.92 8.15
N GLY A 140 9.21 21.44 7.27
CA GLY A 140 10.03 20.64 6.33
C GLY A 140 9.30 20.16 5.06
N TRP A 141 8.08 20.62 4.83
CA TRP A 141 7.20 20.14 3.75
C TRP A 141 7.35 20.85 2.41
N ALA A 142 7.92 22.06 2.33
CA ALA A 142 7.96 22.80 1.07
C ALA A 142 8.55 21.99 -0.12
N PRO A 143 9.67 21.24 0.02
CA PRO A 143 10.17 20.38 -1.05
C PRO A 143 9.26 19.18 -1.37
N VAL A 144 8.50 18.72 -0.37
CA VAL A 144 7.55 17.61 -0.52
C VAL A 144 6.27 18.08 -1.22
N ALA A 145 5.80 19.29 -0.91
CA ALA A 145 4.61 19.91 -1.49
C ALA A 145 4.78 20.13 -3.00
N GLU A 146 5.93 20.68 -3.42
CA GLU A 146 6.28 20.87 -4.83
C GLU A 146 6.26 19.54 -5.60
N GLY A 147 6.93 18.51 -5.06
CA GLY A 147 6.95 17.18 -5.67
C GLY A 147 5.57 16.50 -5.67
N LEU A 148 4.76 16.71 -4.64
CA LEU A 148 3.41 16.16 -4.55
C LEU A 148 2.48 16.82 -5.57
N ALA A 149 2.52 18.15 -5.71
CA ALA A 149 1.68 18.90 -6.64
C ALA A 149 1.88 18.42 -8.08
N GLY A 150 3.13 18.16 -8.48
CA GLY A 150 3.44 17.68 -9.82
C GLY A 150 3.02 16.22 -10.10
N HIS A 151 2.67 15.44 -9.06
CA HIS A 151 2.54 13.98 -9.20
C HIS A 151 1.36 13.35 -8.47
N VAL A 152 0.49 14.12 -7.80
CA VAL A 152 -0.65 13.56 -7.03
C VAL A 152 -1.62 12.80 -7.93
N GLU A 153 -1.83 13.27 -9.16
CA GLU A 153 -2.67 12.62 -10.17
C GLU A 153 -2.11 11.28 -10.65
N ARG A 154 -0.80 11.06 -10.48
CA ARG A 154 -0.11 9.80 -10.79
C ARG A 154 -0.14 8.81 -9.62
N VAL A 155 -0.78 9.18 -8.50
CA VAL A 155 -1.03 8.27 -7.38
C VAL A 155 -2.37 7.60 -7.59
N HIS A 156 -2.43 6.29 -7.35
CA HIS A 156 -3.69 5.55 -7.39
C HIS A 156 -4.75 6.27 -6.53
N ARG A 157 -5.83 6.72 -7.16
CA ARG A 157 -6.92 7.50 -6.54
C ARG A 157 -6.46 8.75 -5.78
N GLY A 158 -5.37 9.39 -6.22
CA GLY A 158 -4.80 10.56 -5.53
C GLY A 158 -4.32 10.25 -4.10
N GLY A 159 -4.09 8.97 -3.79
CA GLY A 159 -3.72 8.51 -2.44
C GLY A 159 -4.85 8.56 -1.42
N GLY A 160 -6.11 8.60 -1.87
CA GLY A 160 -7.29 8.54 -1.01
C GLY A 160 -8.32 7.53 -1.50
N ILE A 161 -9.28 7.21 -0.63
CA ILE A 161 -10.48 6.45 -1.00
C ILE A 161 -11.66 7.27 -0.49
N ASP A 162 -12.65 7.53 -1.35
CA ASP A 162 -13.90 8.13 -0.91
C ASP A 162 -14.66 7.14 -0.03
N ALA A 163 -14.57 7.34 1.28
CA ALA A 163 -15.14 6.47 2.31
C ALA A 163 -16.34 7.12 3.02
N GLY A 164 -16.73 8.34 2.64
CA GLY A 164 -17.80 9.11 3.31
C GLY A 164 -17.51 9.55 4.75
N GLY A 165 -16.35 9.20 5.31
CA GLY A 165 -15.90 9.61 6.64
C GLY A 165 -14.78 8.73 7.20
N VAL A 166 -14.32 9.08 8.40
CA VAL A 166 -13.26 8.37 9.15
C VAL A 166 -13.81 7.90 10.50
N ASP A 167 -13.59 6.64 10.86
CA ASP A 167 -13.98 6.08 12.16
C ASP A 167 -13.34 6.86 13.32
N ASP A 168 -14.09 7.06 14.41
CA ASP A 168 -13.66 7.85 15.57
C ASP A 168 -12.30 7.40 16.14
N ALA A 169 -11.98 6.11 16.12
CA ALA A 169 -10.71 5.62 16.62
C ALA A 169 -9.54 5.97 15.69
N LEU A 170 -9.78 6.03 14.37
CA LEU A 170 -8.80 6.47 13.38
C LEU A 170 -8.62 7.99 13.41
N ALA A 171 -9.71 8.74 13.59
CA ALA A 171 -9.65 10.18 13.82
C ALA A 171 -8.90 10.51 15.13
N ALA A 172 -9.16 9.75 16.20
CA ALA A 172 -8.42 9.87 17.46
C ALA A 172 -6.94 9.53 17.29
N TRP A 173 -6.60 8.52 16.47
CA TRP A 173 -5.21 8.23 16.12
C TRP A 173 -4.53 9.43 15.46
N ALA A 174 -5.19 10.06 14.48
CA ALA A 174 -4.68 11.24 13.79
C ALA A 174 -4.49 12.44 14.73
N ARG A 175 -5.26 12.52 15.81
CA ARG A 175 -5.15 13.59 16.83
C ARG A 175 -4.19 13.28 17.97
N ARG A 176 -3.80 12.01 18.16
CA ARG A 176 -3.03 11.55 19.33
C ARG A 176 -1.56 11.97 19.31
N THR A 177 -0.97 12.12 18.12
CA THR A 177 0.41 12.59 17.99
C THR A 177 0.44 14.12 17.98
N GLY A 178 1.46 14.72 18.59
CA GLY A 178 1.73 16.14 18.36
C GLY A 178 2.07 16.41 16.88
N GLU A 179 2.65 17.57 16.57
CA GLU A 179 3.06 17.87 15.20
C GLU A 179 4.15 16.93 14.67
N ARG A 180 4.95 16.31 15.56
CA ARG A 180 5.96 15.32 15.22
C ARG A 180 5.38 13.91 15.28
N ASP A 181 5.22 13.30 14.11
CA ASP A 181 4.84 11.90 13.94
C ASP A 181 6.09 11.02 13.74
N SER A 182 6.24 9.99 14.57
CA SER A 182 7.37 9.05 14.50
C SER A 182 7.31 8.11 13.30
N GLN A 183 6.16 8.00 12.63
CA GLN A 183 5.93 7.09 11.50
C GLN A 183 5.91 7.80 10.15
N LEU A 184 5.35 9.00 10.08
CA LEU A 184 5.21 9.75 8.83
C LEU A 184 6.56 9.97 8.13
N GLY A 185 6.65 9.65 6.84
CA GLY A 185 7.87 9.77 6.04
C GLY A 185 9.00 8.80 6.44
N SER A 186 8.68 7.73 7.19
CA SER A 186 9.59 6.61 7.45
C SER A 186 9.27 5.42 6.54
N LEU A 187 10.24 4.51 6.37
CA LEU A 187 10.01 3.27 5.61
C LEU A 187 9.34 2.19 6.45
N GLY A 188 9.58 2.14 7.77
CA GLY A 188 9.19 1.00 8.60
C GLY A 188 10.17 -0.16 8.49
N GLY A 189 9.69 -1.38 8.80
CA GLY A 189 10.48 -2.62 8.75
C GLY A 189 9.84 -3.66 7.85
N GLY A 190 10.34 -4.90 7.90
CA GLY A 190 9.84 -5.99 7.06
C GLY A 190 10.39 -5.90 5.63
N ASN A 191 9.49 -6.00 4.64
CA ASN A 191 9.83 -5.94 3.21
C ASN A 191 9.80 -4.51 2.65
N HIS A 192 9.73 -3.48 3.49
CA HIS A 192 9.75 -2.09 3.06
C HIS A 192 11.17 -1.63 2.72
N PHE A 193 11.31 -0.87 1.64
CA PHE A 193 12.60 -0.43 1.12
C PHE A 193 12.49 0.87 0.33
N CYS A 194 13.64 1.50 0.12
CA CYS A 194 13.85 2.53 -0.87
C CYS A 194 15.07 2.13 -1.70
N GLU A 195 14.86 1.89 -2.98
CA GLU A 195 15.86 1.39 -3.90
C GLU A 195 16.11 2.40 -5.00
N LEU A 196 17.39 2.68 -5.24
CA LEU A 196 17.84 3.33 -6.45
C LEU A 196 18.09 2.27 -7.52
N GLN A 197 17.43 2.42 -8.65
CA GLN A 197 17.43 1.46 -9.74
C GLN A 197 17.86 2.13 -11.05
N ARG A 198 18.32 1.31 -11.99
CA ARG A 198 18.58 1.72 -13.38
C ARG A 198 17.81 0.78 -14.30
N VAL A 199 17.05 1.34 -15.25
CA VAL A 199 16.33 0.57 -16.25
C VAL A 199 17.34 -0.17 -17.13
N ALA A 200 17.41 -1.49 -17.01
CA ALA A 200 18.35 -2.30 -17.79
C ALA A 200 17.86 -2.56 -19.22
N GLU A 201 16.57 -2.80 -19.38
CA GLU A 201 15.94 -3.20 -20.63
C GLU A 201 14.52 -2.64 -20.72
N VAL A 202 14.06 -2.36 -21.94
CA VAL A 202 12.68 -1.98 -22.25
C VAL A 202 12.09 -3.05 -23.18
N SER A 203 11.03 -3.72 -22.73
CA SER A 203 10.34 -4.76 -23.49
C SER A 203 9.19 -4.22 -24.34
N ASP A 204 8.53 -3.16 -23.91
CA ASP A 204 7.42 -2.51 -24.61
C ASP A 204 7.70 -1.00 -24.79
N GLY A 205 8.17 -0.64 -25.98
CA GLY A 205 8.63 0.71 -26.31
C GLY A 205 7.56 1.80 -26.14
N PRO A 206 6.36 1.65 -26.74
CA PRO A 206 5.27 2.61 -26.59
C PRO A 206 4.86 2.88 -25.13
N THR A 207 4.61 1.84 -24.33
CA THR A 207 4.24 2.02 -22.92
C THR A 207 5.38 2.65 -22.11
N ALA A 208 6.63 2.24 -22.37
CA ALA A 208 7.77 2.84 -21.71
C ALA A 208 7.91 4.33 -22.02
N TRP A 209 7.71 4.73 -23.28
CA TRP A 209 7.69 6.14 -23.69
C TRP A 209 6.63 6.93 -22.93
N ASP A 210 5.39 6.43 -22.87
CA ASP A 210 4.29 7.08 -22.15
C ASP A 210 4.57 7.21 -20.64
N TRP A 211 5.38 6.30 -20.07
CA TRP A 211 5.77 6.31 -18.66
C TRP A 211 7.10 7.04 -18.39
N GLY A 212 7.75 7.60 -19.42
CA GLY A 212 9.06 8.26 -19.29
C GLY A 212 10.22 7.29 -19.03
N LEU A 213 10.02 5.98 -19.25
CA LEU A 213 11.03 4.95 -19.08
C LEU A 213 11.87 4.78 -20.35
N ARG A 214 13.18 4.68 -20.16
CA ARG A 214 14.14 4.34 -21.22
C ARG A 214 15.29 3.55 -20.63
N THR A 215 15.91 2.68 -21.42
CA THR A 215 17.14 1.99 -21.00
C THR A 215 18.18 3.00 -20.50
N GLY A 216 18.75 2.71 -19.34
CA GLY A 216 19.71 3.57 -18.65
C GLY A 216 19.07 4.63 -17.75
N ALA A 217 17.75 4.87 -17.79
CA ALA A 217 17.09 5.82 -16.89
C ALA A 217 17.30 5.41 -15.44
N LEU A 218 17.54 6.41 -14.58
CA LEU A 218 17.55 6.21 -13.13
C LEU A 218 16.11 6.27 -12.61
N ALA A 219 15.83 5.47 -11.61
CA ALA A 219 14.56 5.49 -10.90
C ALA A 219 14.77 5.27 -9.40
N VAL A 220 13.86 5.80 -8.60
CA VAL A 220 13.73 5.46 -7.18
C VAL A 220 12.43 4.73 -6.99
N MET A 221 12.51 3.51 -6.44
CA MET A 221 11.35 2.72 -6.04
C MET A 221 11.24 2.74 -4.52
N VAL A 222 10.07 3.11 -4.03
CA VAL A 222 9.75 3.08 -2.59
C VAL A 222 8.64 2.07 -2.38
N HIS A 223 8.89 1.12 -1.50
CA HIS A 223 7.89 0.18 -0.97
C HIS A 223 7.69 0.48 0.51
N ALA A 224 6.50 0.94 0.86
CA ALA A 224 6.12 1.27 2.23
C ALA A 224 4.59 1.18 2.36
N GLY A 225 4.10 1.32 3.59
CA GLY A 225 2.67 1.30 3.88
C GLY A 225 2.26 2.35 4.89
N SER A 226 1.13 2.11 5.55
CA SER A 226 0.62 2.99 6.59
C SER A 226 1.17 2.66 7.98
N LEU A 227 2.05 1.65 8.08
CA LEU A 227 2.82 1.35 9.28
C LEU A 227 1.88 1.08 10.46
N GLY A 228 2.18 1.65 11.64
CA GLY A 228 1.35 1.42 12.83
C GLY A 228 -0.09 1.90 12.68
N PHE A 229 -0.37 2.89 11.83
CA PHE A 229 -1.75 3.28 11.51
C PHE A 229 -2.50 2.13 10.83
N GLY A 230 -1.88 1.48 9.83
CA GLY A 230 -2.44 0.35 9.12
C GLY A 230 -2.82 -0.79 10.03
N HIS A 231 -1.95 -1.12 11.00
CA HIS A 231 -2.23 -2.15 12.00
C HIS A 231 -3.47 -1.83 12.84
N VAL A 232 -3.67 -0.56 13.21
CA VAL A 232 -4.86 -0.10 13.94
C VAL A 232 -6.11 -0.20 13.05
N ALA A 233 -6.03 0.27 11.81
CA ALA A 233 -7.13 0.19 10.84
C ALA A 233 -7.54 -1.26 10.56
N ALA A 234 -6.56 -2.14 10.33
CA ALA A 234 -6.81 -3.57 10.10
C ALA A 234 -7.45 -4.25 11.32
N ALA A 235 -6.96 -3.95 12.54
CA ALA A 235 -7.55 -4.46 13.76
C ALA A 235 -9.01 -3.98 13.95
N ARG A 236 -9.26 -2.69 13.66
CA ARG A 236 -10.60 -2.10 13.73
C ARG A 236 -11.56 -2.75 12.73
N GLY A 237 -11.13 -2.93 11.48
CA GLY A 237 -11.91 -3.59 10.44
C GLY A 237 -12.29 -5.02 10.83
N ARG A 238 -11.34 -5.81 11.33
CA ARG A 238 -11.60 -7.20 11.79
C ARG A 238 -12.56 -7.24 12.99
N ALA A 239 -12.39 -6.35 13.96
CA ALA A 239 -13.29 -6.28 15.11
C ALA A 239 -14.72 -5.89 14.67
N GLY A 240 -14.85 -4.97 13.72
CA GLY A 240 -16.14 -4.59 13.13
C GLY A 240 -16.82 -5.75 12.41
N ALA A 241 -16.08 -6.50 11.58
CA ALA A 241 -16.60 -7.68 10.90
C ALA A 241 -17.04 -8.77 11.90
N ALA A 242 -16.22 -9.10 12.90
CA ALA A 242 -16.57 -10.09 13.92
C ALA A 242 -17.83 -9.70 14.72
N ALA A 243 -17.99 -8.41 15.04
CA ALA A 243 -19.20 -7.93 15.70
C ALA A 243 -20.44 -8.01 14.81
N ALA A 244 -20.30 -7.73 13.51
CA ALA A 244 -21.38 -7.85 12.54
C ALA A 244 -21.81 -9.31 12.34
N ASP A 245 -20.86 -10.25 12.23
CA ASP A 245 -21.15 -11.68 12.10
C ASP A 245 -21.86 -12.23 13.35
N ALA A 246 -21.38 -11.84 14.54
CA ALA A 246 -22.03 -12.21 15.80
C ALA A 246 -23.47 -11.68 15.88
N ALA A 247 -23.73 -10.44 15.42
CA ALA A 247 -25.06 -9.85 15.40
C ALA A 247 -25.99 -10.52 14.35
N ALA A 248 -25.44 -11.01 13.25
CA ALA A 248 -26.16 -11.74 12.21
C ALA A 248 -26.43 -13.22 12.57
N GLY A 249 -25.81 -13.73 13.65
CA GLY A 249 -25.90 -15.15 14.03
C GLY A 249 -25.08 -16.07 13.13
N HIS A 250 -24.12 -15.52 12.37
CA HIS A 250 -23.15 -16.31 11.63
C HIS A 250 -22.12 -16.89 12.61
N ALA A 251 -21.83 -18.19 12.49
CA ALA A 251 -20.73 -18.78 13.24
C ALA A 251 -19.40 -18.25 12.67
N VAL A 252 -18.57 -17.66 13.54
CA VAL A 252 -17.22 -17.17 13.22
C VAL A 252 -16.23 -18.33 13.13
#